data_AF-A0AA38GTG4-F1
#
_entry.id   AF-A0AA38GTG4-F1
#
_cell.length_a   1.000
_cell.length_b   1.000
_cell.length_c   1.000
_cell.angle_alpha   90.00
_cell.angle_beta   90.00
_cell.angle_gamma   90.00
#
_symmetry.space_group_name_H-M   'P 1'
#
loop_
_entity.id
_entity.type
_entity.pdbx_description
1 polymer ?
#
loop_
_entity_poly.entity_id
_entity_poly.type
_entity_poly.pdbx_seq_one_letter_code
_entity_poly.pdbx_strand_id
1 'polypeptide(L)' 'VFGSEAFVHVDRENRKKLDAKSKRCTFIGYGSGDFGYRFWDLEDSKIVRSRDIDWNEKRMYRDQ' A
#
# COMPACT_ATOMS: atom_id res chain seq x y z
N VAL A 1 -11.26 4.64 4.37
CA VAL A 1 -11.59 3.83 5.58
C VAL A 1 -10.31 3.15 6.06
N PHE A 2 -10.04 3.07 7.37
CA PHE A 2 -8.90 2.26 7.85
C PHE A 2 -9.20 0.78 7.58
N GLY A 3 -8.18 0.00 7.22
CA GLY A 3 -8.34 -1.39 6.77
C GLY A 3 -8.61 -1.54 5.27
N SER A 4 -8.56 -0.45 4.48
CA SER A 4 -8.66 -0.53 3.02
C SER A 4 -7.42 -1.17 2.39
N GLU A 5 -7.64 -1.96 1.34
CA GLU A 5 -6.57 -2.51 0.50
C GLU A 5 -5.95 -1.39 -0.35
N ALA A 6 -4.63 -1.31 -0.33
CA ALA A 6 -3.86 -0.32 -1.04
C ALA A 6 -2.65 -0.96 -1.71
N PHE A 7 -2.24 -0.45 -2.86
CA PHE A 7 -1.08 -0.96 -3.58
C PHE A 7 0.08 0.02 -3.46
N VAL A 8 1.09 -0.35 -2.69
CA VAL A 8 2.29 0.46 -2.50
C VAL A 8 3.27 0.16 -3.64
N HIS A 9 3.79 1.20 -4.28
CA HIS A 9 4.75 1.03 -5.36
C HIS A 9 6.06 0.41 -4.85
N VAL A 10 6.57 -0.60 -5.54
CA VAL A 10 7.88 -1.20 -5.24
C VAL A 10 8.90 -0.68 -6.23
N ASP A 11 9.97 -0.11 -5.71
CA ASP A 11 11.04 0.44 -6.54
C ASP A 11 11.66 -0.63 -7.45
N ARG A 12 12.06 -0.20 -8.65
CA ARG A 12 12.63 -1.09 -9.66
C ARG A 12 13.92 -1.77 -9.20
N GLU A 13 14.70 -1.14 -8.32
CA GLU A 13 15.94 -1.71 -7.80
C GLU A 13 15.67 -2.90 -6.85
N ASN A 14 14.51 -2.90 -6.17
CA ASN A 14 14.11 -3.96 -5.26
C ASN A 14 13.34 -5.10 -5.95
N ARG A 15 13.01 -4.97 -7.25
CA ARG A 15 12.19 -5.93 -8.00
C ARG A 15 13.03 -6.75 -8.97
N LYS A 16 12.75 -8.05 -9.08
CA LYS A 16 13.35 -8.93 -10.10
C LYS A 16 12.56 -8.84 -11.42
N LYS A 17 13.14 -9.34 -12.52
CA LYS A 17 12.45 -9.39 -13.82
C LYS A 17 11.17 -10.24 -13.67
N LEU A 18 10.03 -9.69 -14.11
CA LEU A 18 8.66 -10.23 -13.96
C LEU A 18 8.01 -10.07 -12.58
N ASP A 19 8.67 -9.41 -11.62
CA ASP A 19 8.07 -9.14 -10.32
C ASP A 19 7.02 -8.01 -10.40
N ALA A 20 6.05 -8.02 -9.48
CA ALA A 20 4.97 -7.05 -9.46
C ALA A 20 5.49 -5.62 -9.23
N LYS A 21 4.91 -4.63 -9.92
CA LYS A 21 5.31 -3.22 -9.76
C LYS A 21 4.79 -2.60 -8.46
N SER A 22 3.79 -3.21 -7.85
CA SER A 22 3.15 -2.73 -6.63
C SER A 22 2.84 -3.91 -5.72
N LYS A 23 3.00 -3.70 -4.43
CA LYS A 23 2.74 -4.69 -3.40
C LYS A 23 1.43 -4.38 -2.69
N ARG A 24 0.67 -5.43 -2.40
CA ARG A 24 -0.62 -5.29 -1.73
C ARG A 24 -0.40 -5.11 -0.24
N CYS A 25 -0.88 -4.01 0.30
CA CYS A 25 -0.77 -3.67 1.71
C CYS A 25 -2.14 -3.22 2.25
N THR A 26 -2.30 -3.30 3.57
CA THR A 26 -3.50 -2.81 4.26
C THR A 26 -3.23 -1.44 4.85
N PHE A 27 -4.07 -0.46 4.54
CA PHE A 27 -3.95 0.87 5.13
C PHE A 27 -4.29 0.83 6.63
N ILE A 28 -3.30 1.09 7.49
CA ILE A 28 -3.47 1.03 8.95
C ILE A 28 -3.63 2.40 9.59
N GLY A 29 -3.17 3.47 8.94
CA GLY A 29 -3.29 4.80 9.52
C GLY A 29 -2.39 5.83 8.87
N TYR A 30 -2.50 7.06 9.34
CA TYR A 30 -1.57 8.13 8.98
C TYR A 30 -0.29 8.00 9.80
N GLY A 31 0.87 8.28 9.21
CA GLY A 31 2.13 8.45 9.94
C GLY A 31 2.13 9.78 10.68
N SER A 32 2.85 9.86 11.81
CA SER A 32 3.01 11.12 12.52
C SER A 32 4.00 12.03 11.77
N GLY A 33 3.58 13.26 11.44
CA GLY A 33 4.41 14.27 10.77
C GLY A 33 4.54 14.08 9.25
N ASP A 34 5.74 14.25 8.71
CA ASP A 34 6.07 14.06 7.29
C ASP A 34 6.00 12.59 6.82
N PHE A 35 5.79 11.63 7.72
CA PHE A 35 5.85 10.20 7.40
C PHE A 35 4.57 9.63 6.76
N GLY A 36 4.00 10.31 5.77
CA GLY A 36 3.01 9.77 4.82
C GLY A 36 1.91 8.89 5.41
N TYR A 37 1.46 7.90 4.64
CA TYR A 37 0.50 6.90 5.08
C TYR A 37 1.24 5.65 5.58
N ARG A 38 0.70 5.00 6.63
CA ARG A 38 1.18 3.73 7.16
C ARG A 38 0.37 2.58 6.59
N PHE A 39 1.09 1.56 6.15
CA PHE A 39 0.53 0.33 5.62
C PHE A 39 1.12 -0.87 6.35
N TRP A 40 0.30 -1.90 6.48
CA TRP A 40 0.72 -3.21 6.91
C TRP A 40 0.93 -4.11 5.70
N ASP A 41 2.15 -4.59 5.54
CA ASP A 41 2.51 -5.58 4.53
C ASP A 41 2.23 -6.99 5.09
N LEU A 42 1.30 -7.72 4.47
CA LEU A 42 0.93 -9.06 4.94
C LEU A 42 1.96 -10.14 4.58
N GLU A 43 2.81 -9.90 3.58
CA GLU A 43 3.78 -10.90 3.09
C GLU A 43 5.08 -10.86 3.89
N ASP A 44 5.53 -9.66 4.24
CA ASP A 44 6.77 -9.40 4.96
C ASP A 44 6.51 -9.08 6.44
N SER A 45 5.23 -8.96 6.83
CA SER A 45 4.80 -8.64 8.20
C SER A 45 5.48 -7.38 8.76
N LYS A 46 5.66 -6.37 7.88
CA LYS A 46 6.31 -5.10 8.21
C LYS A 46 5.38 -3.91 8.02
N ILE A 47 5.66 -2.84 8.74
CA ILE A 47 5.00 -1.54 8.53
C ILE A 47 5.74 -0.79 7.43
N VAL A 48 5.07 -0.53 6.32
CA VAL A 48 5.57 0.27 5.21
C VAL A 48 4.99 1.68 5.31
N ARG A 49 5.82 2.69 5.05
CA ARG A 49 5.39 4.10 4.99
C ARG A 49 5.62 4.60 3.57
N SER A 50 4.57 5.07 2.91
CA SER A 50 4.65 5.63 1.56
C SER A 50 3.69 6.79 1.40
N ARG A 51 3.99 7.69 0.46
CA ARG A 51 3.08 8.74 -0.03
C ARG A 51 2.52 8.40 -1.42
N ASP A 52 3.29 7.65 -2.20
CA ASP A 52 2.92 7.17 -3.53
C ASP A 52 2.24 5.80 -3.43
N ILE A 53 0.91 5.82 -3.52
CA ILE A 53 0.05 4.65 -3.37
C ILE A 53 -1.03 4.69 -4.44
N ASP A 54 -1.28 3.54 -5.04
CA ASP A 54 -2.42 3.32 -5.93
C ASP A 54 -3.57 2.72 -5.11
N TRP A 55 -4.66 3.47 -4.96
CA TRP A 55 -5.84 2.99 -4.24
C TRP A 55 -6.65 2.10 -5.17
N ASN A 56 -7.05 0.92 -4.68
CA ASN A 56 -7.94 0.05 -5.44
C ASN A 56 -9.38 0.58 -5.39
N GLU A 57 -9.66 1.68 -6.09
CA GLU A 57 -10.99 2.32 -6.11
C GLU A 57 -12.09 1.39 -6.63
N LYS A 58 -11.74 0.34 -7.40
CA LYS A 58 -12.69 -0.68 -7.87
C LYS A 58 -13.33 -1.49 -6.73
N ARG A 59 -12.71 -1.53 -5.55
CA ARG A 59 -13.28 -2.13 -4.32
C ARG A 59 -13.93 -1.10 -3.40
N MET A 60 -13.78 0.20 -3.67
CA MET A 60 -14.32 1.27 -2.83
C MET A 60 -15.74 1.69 -3.25
N TYR A 61 -16.19 1.32 -4.46
CA TYR A 61 -17.54 1.56 -4.95
C TYR A 61 -18.22 0.25 -5.38
N ARG A 62 -18.69 -0.54 -4.42
CA ARG A 62 -19.76 -1.50 -4.72
C ARG A 62 -20.71 -1.70 -3.54
N ASP A 63 -21.25 -0.59 -3.07
CA ASP A 63 -22.51 -0.57 -2.33
C ASP A 63 -23.29 0.68 -2.77
N GLN A 64 -24.01 0.56 -3.90
CA GLN A 64 -25.25 1.30 -4.16
C GLN A 64 -26.26 0.31 -4.75
#